data_AF-A0A2Z2NX72-F1
#
_entry.id   AF-A0A2Z2NX72-F1
#
_cell.length_a   1.000
_cell.length_b   1.000
_cell.length_c   1.000
_cell.angle_alpha   90.00
_cell.angle_beta   90.00
_cell.angle_gamma   90.00
#
_symmetry.space_group_name_H-M   'P 1'
#
loop_
_entity.id
_entity.type
_entity.pdbx_description
1 polymer ?
#
loop_
_entity_poly.entity_id
_entity_poly.type
_entity_poly.pdbx_seq_one_letter_code
_entity_poly.pdbx_strand_id
1 'polypeptide(L)'
;MPMSINVATSRMAAYPAYTYPQNNSAVQQSSSGSYLTSREALLGLTRLIKTIEELENNISFSKSKEPGVSELISNQDLGLYTGATTATTLSSTEDINNYFTSYSPEQPAWQSFTSSDLTLHGTYDGTNGSGTAEFTVSQGGFRSVSAISIDVSLPNGGGTETITTSALDPASTIYTLSNGLGISLSAGYLADDDVASTTISLSTTESINPDNPFNGVDSNGPHFENEQFVSSGSFQVNGAVITVTDTDSVNSILSKINASSAGVTATFDAESEIIHLTHNTSGSANEIILSNDTSGFLEATKLANATQVRGLDHEPDMPFSSVSVFNQVSSGTLAVNGSNIALDVNSDTLNSVLSELNNAPGNVSAELTNASQRVSIAVLIEPYTLSLSSGSTQLFPSLKIADGDYLFKQTETISSASRKRSYRAANELKNFQAEFADAAVLLRQSAVERTNDFEEELYAIQEDYTKRYGAAALQSFGIKWRDFDQGLIDYSEATRKKFTKALQRNDKLEHILVGKNDADAGLLEQISTTIEAFVIKQARAGGHGQIVSLYA
;
A
#
# COMPACT_ATOMS: atom_id res chain seq x y z
N MET A 1 -13.46 -66.17 10.81
CA MET A 1 -13.93 -66.52 9.45
C MET A 1 -12.87 -66.04 8.48
N PRO A 2 -12.11 -66.93 7.81
CA PRO A 2 -11.14 -66.51 6.81
C PRO A 2 -11.85 -66.30 5.48
N MET A 3 -11.72 -65.09 4.90
CA MET A 3 -12.12 -64.80 3.52
C MET A 3 -11.02 -65.29 2.59
N SER A 4 -11.37 -66.27 1.76
CA SER A 4 -10.55 -66.80 0.68
C SER A 4 -10.36 -65.76 -0.41
N ILE A 5 -9.10 -65.42 -0.72
CA ILE A 5 -8.75 -64.69 -1.94
C ILE A 5 -8.67 -65.72 -3.06
N ASN A 6 -9.57 -65.60 -4.03
CA ASN A 6 -9.63 -66.46 -5.21
C ASN A 6 -8.48 -66.07 -6.16
N VAL A 7 -7.46 -66.91 -6.26
CA VAL A 7 -6.45 -66.82 -7.32
C VAL A 7 -7.10 -67.33 -8.60
N ALA A 8 -7.46 -66.40 -9.49
CA ALA A 8 -7.89 -66.75 -10.84
C ALA A 8 -6.68 -67.29 -11.62
N THR A 9 -6.57 -68.61 -11.70
CA THR A 9 -5.72 -69.31 -12.67
C THR A 9 -6.23 -69.02 -14.08
N SER A 10 -5.67 -67.98 -14.72
CA SER A 10 -5.84 -67.78 -16.16
C SER A 10 -5.05 -68.85 -16.91
N ARG A 11 -5.78 -69.68 -17.67
CA ARG A 11 -5.21 -70.68 -18.57
C ARG A 11 -4.41 -69.97 -19.66
N MET A 12 -3.08 -70.09 -19.63
CA MET A 12 -2.23 -69.78 -20.79
C MET A 12 -2.65 -70.66 -21.96
N ALA A 13 -3.29 -70.05 -22.96
CA ALA A 13 -3.41 -70.65 -24.28
C ALA A 13 -2.01 -70.68 -24.90
N ALA A 14 -1.58 -71.86 -25.36
CA ALA A 14 -0.34 -72.03 -26.10
C ALA A 14 -0.39 -71.19 -27.39
N TYR A 15 0.52 -70.23 -27.52
CA TYR A 15 0.75 -69.47 -28.76
C TYR A 15 1.91 -70.09 -29.55
N PRO A 16 1.88 -70.01 -30.89
CA PRO A 16 2.84 -70.69 -31.76
C PRO A 16 4.24 -70.07 -31.65
N ALA A 17 5.25 -70.95 -31.61
CA ALA A 17 6.65 -70.59 -31.51
C ALA A 17 7.12 -69.71 -32.67
N TYR A 18 7.57 -68.49 -32.36
CA TYR A 18 8.39 -67.70 -33.27
C TYR A 18 9.85 -68.14 -33.11
N THR A 19 10.35 -68.89 -34.09
CA THR A 19 11.78 -69.26 -34.15
C THR A 19 12.62 -68.06 -34.61
N TYR A 20 13.48 -67.55 -33.73
CA TYR A 20 14.56 -66.63 -34.07
C TYR A 20 15.92 -67.35 -34.08
N PRO A 21 16.87 -66.92 -34.93
CA PRO A 21 18.16 -67.59 -35.10
C PRO A 21 19.03 -67.43 -33.85
N GLN A 22 19.47 -68.56 -33.31
CA GLN A 22 20.50 -68.69 -32.29
C GLN A 22 21.81 -68.09 -32.79
N ASN A 23 22.13 -66.85 -32.39
CA ASN A 23 23.47 -66.31 -32.59
C ASN A 23 24.33 -66.69 -31.38
N ASN A 24 24.84 -67.92 -31.43
CA ASN A 24 25.69 -68.47 -30.40
C ASN A 24 27.13 -67.97 -30.63
N SER A 25 27.56 -66.97 -29.88
CA SER A 25 28.97 -66.56 -29.82
C SER A 25 29.30 -66.11 -28.40
N ALA A 26 29.54 -67.10 -27.54
CA ALA A 26 30.15 -66.90 -26.23
C ALA A 26 31.59 -66.39 -26.44
N VAL A 27 31.80 -65.08 -26.23
CA VAL A 27 33.13 -64.53 -26.03
C VAL A 27 33.58 -64.94 -24.64
N GLN A 28 34.57 -65.83 -24.56
CA GLN A 28 35.22 -66.15 -23.28
C GLN A 28 36.01 -64.94 -22.78
N GLN A 29 35.39 -64.14 -21.90
CA GLN A 29 36.09 -63.17 -21.06
C GLN A 29 36.36 -63.79 -19.68
N SER A 30 37.53 -63.51 -19.11
CA SER A 30 38.00 -63.99 -17.80
C SER A 30 36.90 -63.88 -16.72
N SER A 31 36.80 -64.89 -15.84
CA SER A 31 35.79 -64.97 -14.78
C SER A 31 35.65 -63.67 -13.96
N SER A 32 36.72 -62.93 -13.68
CA SER A 32 36.63 -61.65 -12.97
C SER A 32 35.88 -60.54 -13.72
N GLY A 33 35.97 -60.50 -15.07
CA GLY A 33 35.31 -59.48 -15.90
C GLY A 33 33.81 -59.72 -16.02
N SER A 34 33.40 -60.97 -16.25
CA SER A 34 31.97 -61.35 -16.38
C SER A 34 31.18 -61.10 -15.08
N TYR A 35 31.80 -61.29 -13.91
CA TYR A 35 31.17 -61.00 -12.62
C TYR A 35 31.01 -59.50 -12.37
N LEU A 36 31.97 -58.68 -12.80
CA LEU A 36 31.87 -57.21 -12.70
C LEU A 36 30.76 -56.68 -13.60
N THR A 37 30.67 -57.14 -14.86
CA THR A 37 29.58 -56.79 -15.78
C THR A 37 28.21 -57.22 -15.26
N SER A 38 28.10 -58.43 -14.69
CA SER A 38 26.85 -58.92 -14.08
C SER A 38 26.42 -58.07 -12.87
N ARG A 39 27.38 -57.65 -12.04
CA ARG A 39 27.13 -56.76 -10.90
C ARG A 39 26.69 -55.37 -11.36
N GLU A 40 27.35 -54.80 -12.36
CA GLU A 40 27.00 -53.49 -12.92
C GLU A 40 25.60 -53.51 -13.56
N ALA A 41 25.23 -54.60 -14.23
CA ALA A 41 23.89 -54.81 -14.77
C ALA A 41 22.81 -54.80 -13.68
N LEU A 42 23.00 -55.57 -12.59
CA LEU A 42 22.04 -55.63 -11.47
C LEU A 42 21.96 -54.30 -10.69
N LEU A 43 23.08 -53.59 -10.53
CA LEU A 43 23.09 -52.24 -9.98
C LEU A 43 22.41 -51.22 -10.90
N GLY A 44 22.48 -51.41 -12.23
CA GLY A 44 21.72 -50.64 -13.21
C GLY A 44 20.21 -50.82 -13.02
N LEU A 45 19.75 -52.07 -12.89
CA LEU A 45 18.34 -52.39 -12.62
C LEU A 45 17.83 -51.84 -11.28
N THR A 46 18.68 -51.85 -10.23
CA THR A 46 18.32 -51.28 -8.93
C THR A 46 18.17 -49.76 -8.99
N ARG A 47 19.05 -49.07 -9.74
CA ARG A 47 18.91 -47.63 -10.00
C ARG A 47 17.63 -47.31 -10.76
N LEU A 48 17.29 -48.15 -11.73
CA LEU A 48 16.09 -48.00 -12.54
C LEU A 48 14.81 -48.03 -11.71
N ILE A 49 14.72 -48.90 -10.68
CA ILE A 49 13.58 -48.95 -9.75
C ILE A 49 13.41 -47.63 -9.01
N LYS A 50 14.51 -47.06 -8.49
CA LYS A 50 14.48 -45.74 -7.85
C LYS A 50 14.04 -44.64 -8.81
N THR A 51 14.51 -44.68 -10.05
CA THR A 51 14.09 -43.73 -11.09
C THR A 51 12.59 -43.86 -11.41
N ILE A 52 12.04 -45.08 -11.37
CA ILE A 52 10.59 -45.32 -11.51
C ILE A 52 9.83 -44.70 -10.33
N GLU A 53 10.27 -44.92 -9.07
CA GLU A 53 9.63 -44.33 -7.89
C GLU A 53 9.62 -42.79 -7.94
N GLU A 54 10.73 -42.18 -8.34
CA GLU A 54 10.83 -40.73 -8.51
C GLU A 54 9.92 -40.23 -9.65
N LEU A 55 9.79 -41.01 -10.72
CA LEU A 55 8.90 -40.71 -11.84
C LEU A 55 7.42 -40.78 -11.43
N GLU A 56 7.00 -41.83 -10.72
CA GLU A 56 5.63 -41.98 -10.20
C GLU A 56 5.27 -40.84 -9.27
N ASN A 57 6.14 -40.50 -8.32
CA ASN A 57 5.94 -39.38 -7.39
C ASN A 57 5.78 -38.03 -8.10
N ASN A 58 6.48 -37.83 -9.23
CA ASN A 58 6.39 -36.59 -10.00
C ASN A 58 5.20 -36.56 -10.97
N ILE A 59 4.63 -37.73 -11.33
CA ILE A 59 3.44 -37.86 -12.18
C ILE A 59 2.15 -37.74 -11.37
N SER A 60 2.08 -38.28 -10.15
CA SER A 60 0.87 -38.34 -9.31
C SER A 60 0.52 -37.03 -8.58
N PHE A 61 0.32 -35.91 -9.27
CA PHE A 61 -0.08 -34.64 -8.62
C PHE A 61 -1.60 -34.41 -8.62
N SER A 62 -2.15 -33.93 -7.51
CA SER A 62 -3.51 -33.39 -7.48
C SER A 62 -3.59 -32.12 -8.33
N LYS A 63 -4.47 -32.08 -9.34
CA LYS A 63 -4.89 -30.82 -9.95
C LYS A 63 -5.56 -29.97 -8.87
N SER A 64 -4.82 -29.04 -8.26
CA SER A 64 -5.42 -28.01 -7.42
C SER A 64 -6.12 -27.02 -8.35
N LYS A 65 -7.46 -27.08 -8.38
CA LYS A 65 -8.30 -26.09 -9.04
C LYS A 65 -8.15 -24.79 -8.27
N GLU A 66 -7.50 -23.79 -8.86
CA GLU A 66 -7.58 -22.42 -8.33
C GLU A 66 -8.82 -21.75 -8.91
N PRO A 67 -9.66 -21.11 -8.09
CA PRO A 67 -10.81 -20.36 -8.59
C PRO A 67 -10.31 -19.21 -9.48
N GLY A 68 -10.88 -19.08 -10.68
CA GLY A 68 -10.79 -17.84 -11.45
C GLY A 68 -11.47 -16.71 -10.67
N VAL A 69 -11.08 -15.46 -10.92
CA VAL A 69 -11.54 -14.24 -10.21
C VAL A 69 -13.02 -14.35 -9.85
N SER A 70 -13.31 -14.62 -8.57
CA SER A 70 -14.65 -14.86 -8.03
C SER A 70 -15.14 -13.61 -7.32
N GLU A 71 -14.97 -12.45 -7.96
CA GLU A 71 -15.06 -11.13 -7.31
C GLU A 71 -15.54 -10.07 -8.31
N LEU A 72 -16.53 -9.29 -7.90
CA LEU A 72 -16.91 -8.02 -8.54
C LEU A 72 -16.28 -6.89 -7.74
N ILE A 73 -15.76 -5.89 -8.43
CA ILE A 73 -15.14 -4.71 -7.81
C ILE A 73 -15.82 -3.48 -8.38
N SER A 74 -16.04 -2.46 -7.56
CA SER A 74 -16.43 -1.11 -8.01
C SER A 74 -15.61 -0.72 -9.23
N ASN A 75 -16.27 -0.32 -10.33
CA ASN A 75 -15.57 -0.08 -11.60
C ASN A 75 -14.65 1.18 -11.56
N GLN A 76 -14.89 2.06 -10.59
CA GLN A 76 -14.14 3.29 -10.32
C GLN A 76 -14.02 3.51 -8.81
N ASP A 77 -13.15 4.44 -8.43
CA ASP A 77 -13.08 5.00 -7.09
C ASP A 77 -14.43 5.65 -6.71
N LEU A 78 -14.92 5.40 -5.49
CA LEU A 78 -16.18 5.94 -4.99
C LEU A 78 -16.09 7.41 -4.57
N GLY A 79 -14.90 7.97 -4.37
CA GLY A 79 -14.69 9.33 -3.89
C GLY A 79 -15.04 9.51 -2.42
N LEU A 80 -14.86 8.45 -1.62
CA LEU A 80 -15.16 8.44 -0.19
C LEU A 80 -13.97 8.95 0.62
N TYR A 81 -14.21 9.74 1.66
CA TYR A 81 -13.19 10.00 2.67
C TYR A 81 -12.99 8.77 3.57
N THR A 82 -11.93 8.01 3.30
CA THR A 82 -11.52 6.81 4.07
C THR A 82 -10.35 7.09 5.01
N GLY A 83 -10.01 8.37 5.21
CA GLY A 83 -8.98 8.80 6.14
C GLY A 83 -9.43 8.74 7.61
N ALA A 84 -8.49 8.93 8.53
CA ALA A 84 -8.83 9.07 9.95
C ALA A 84 -9.67 10.33 10.17
N THR A 85 -10.68 10.23 11.04
CA THR A 85 -11.51 11.39 11.42
C THR A 85 -10.64 12.55 11.91
N THR A 86 -10.80 13.74 11.35
CA THR A 86 -10.03 14.94 11.72
C THR A 86 -10.85 15.90 12.56
N ALA A 87 -10.20 16.70 13.39
CA ALA A 87 -10.85 17.72 14.19
C ALA A 87 -11.06 19.02 13.42
N THR A 88 -12.11 19.76 13.80
CA THR A 88 -12.32 21.14 13.37
C THR A 88 -11.21 22.03 13.92
N THR A 89 -10.68 22.91 13.08
CA THR A 89 -9.61 23.85 13.42
C THR A 89 -10.02 25.29 13.10
N LEU A 90 -9.48 26.25 13.83
CA LEU A 90 -9.63 27.68 13.58
C LEU A 90 -8.31 28.35 13.96
N SER A 91 -7.73 29.13 13.05
CA SER A 91 -6.44 29.78 13.27
C SER A 91 -6.58 31.29 13.12
N SER A 92 -5.63 32.06 13.67
CA SER A 92 -5.49 33.48 13.34
C SER A 92 -5.48 33.68 11.81
N THR A 93 -6.06 34.78 11.33
CA THR A 93 -6.22 35.02 9.88
C THR A 93 -4.90 35.27 9.15
N GLU A 94 -3.88 35.69 9.90
CA GLU A 94 -2.50 35.95 9.49
C GLU A 94 -1.62 36.00 10.77
N ASP A 95 -0.31 36.12 10.59
CA ASP A 95 0.67 36.34 11.66
C ASP A 95 0.23 37.52 12.54
N ILE A 96 0.25 37.35 13.87
CA ILE A 96 -0.25 38.37 14.80
C ILE A 96 0.56 39.68 14.68
N ASN A 97 1.85 39.60 14.39
CA ASN A 97 2.64 40.76 13.97
C ASN A 97 3.17 40.57 12.54
N ASN A 98 2.71 41.39 11.60
CA ASN A 98 3.13 41.37 10.20
C ASN A 98 4.03 42.58 9.82
N TYR A 99 4.37 43.48 10.77
CA TYR A 99 5.21 44.64 10.51
C TYR A 99 6.62 44.48 11.09
N PHE A 100 7.59 44.37 10.19
CA PHE A 100 9.01 44.14 10.53
C PHE A 100 9.82 45.44 10.74
N THR A 101 9.16 46.58 10.94
CA THR A 101 9.82 47.90 10.86
C THR A 101 10.08 48.55 12.21
N SER A 102 11.24 49.22 12.36
CA SER A 102 11.56 50.02 13.55
C SER A 102 12.42 51.22 13.19
N TYR A 103 12.50 52.22 14.07
CA TYR A 103 13.41 53.36 13.94
C TYR A 103 14.03 53.77 15.28
N SER A 104 15.31 54.15 15.26
CA SER A 104 16.02 54.61 16.45
C SER A 104 17.14 55.60 16.12
N PRO A 105 17.25 56.73 16.84
CA PRO A 105 16.37 57.17 17.94
C PRO A 105 15.03 57.74 17.45
N GLU A 106 13.99 57.72 18.30
CA GLU A 106 12.69 58.40 18.06
C GLU A 106 12.80 59.93 18.14
N GLN A 107 13.76 60.44 18.92
CA GLN A 107 14.08 61.86 19.05
C GLN A 107 15.52 62.12 18.59
N PRO A 108 15.79 62.14 17.28
CA PRO A 108 17.12 62.37 16.77
C PRO A 108 17.55 63.82 17.07
N ALA A 109 18.74 63.95 17.63
CA ALA A 109 19.31 65.24 17.98
C ALA A 109 19.87 65.95 16.75
N TRP A 110 19.62 67.24 16.67
CA TRP A 110 20.29 68.13 15.71
C TRP A 110 21.78 68.27 16.02
N GLN A 111 22.59 68.54 15.00
CA GLN A 111 24.06 68.62 15.12
C GLN A 111 24.57 70.03 15.45
N SER A 112 23.75 71.08 15.24
CA SER A 112 24.12 72.49 15.46
C SER A 112 23.25 73.18 16.53
N PHE A 113 23.28 74.52 16.59
CA PHE A 113 22.61 75.32 17.63
C PHE A 113 21.09 75.47 17.37
N THR A 114 20.39 74.34 17.27
CA THR A 114 18.93 74.24 17.18
C THR A 114 18.34 74.00 18.57
N SER A 115 17.19 74.62 18.87
CA SER A 115 16.48 74.52 20.16
C SER A 115 15.08 73.93 20.04
N SER A 116 14.65 73.57 18.83
CA SER A 116 13.42 72.84 18.56
C SER A 116 13.74 71.35 18.43
N ASP A 117 13.09 70.50 19.23
CA ASP A 117 13.27 69.05 19.18
C ASP A 117 12.52 68.44 18.00
N LEU A 118 13.14 67.47 17.33
CA LEU A 118 12.51 66.60 16.34
C LEU A 118 12.04 65.31 17.02
N THR A 119 10.79 64.92 16.79
CA THR A 119 10.23 63.64 17.27
C THR A 119 9.57 62.91 16.12
N LEU A 120 9.93 61.65 15.95
CA LEU A 120 9.30 60.72 15.01
C LEU A 120 8.08 60.05 15.65
N HIS A 121 7.12 59.71 14.80
CA HIS A 121 5.84 59.10 15.16
C HIS A 121 5.45 58.05 14.14
N GLY A 122 4.45 57.24 14.49
CA GLY A 122 3.77 56.34 13.57
C GLY A 122 4.58 55.08 13.24
N THR A 123 4.05 54.29 12.31
CA THR A 123 4.61 53.01 11.87
C THR A 123 5.20 53.17 10.48
N TYR A 124 6.47 52.80 10.32
CA TYR A 124 7.11 52.77 9.01
C TYR A 124 6.53 51.61 8.18
N ASP A 125 6.05 51.89 6.97
CA ASP A 125 5.37 50.87 6.14
C ASP A 125 6.33 49.96 5.33
N GLY A 126 7.65 50.17 5.48
CA GLY A 126 8.69 49.40 4.77
C GLY A 126 9.09 49.99 3.41
N THR A 127 8.40 51.03 2.93
CA THR A 127 8.71 51.70 1.66
C THR A 127 10.07 52.38 1.73
N ASN A 128 10.97 52.04 0.81
CA ASN A 128 12.39 52.48 0.75
C ASN A 128 13.40 51.66 1.60
N GLY A 129 12.94 50.58 2.23
CA GLY A 129 13.78 49.63 2.97
C GLY A 129 14.60 50.20 4.15
N SER A 130 15.52 49.38 4.67
CA SER A 130 16.31 49.72 5.87
C SER A 130 17.50 50.62 5.55
N GLY A 131 17.83 51.53 6.47
CA GLY A 131 19.02 52.38 6.41
C GLY A 131 18.83 53.67 7.19
N THR A 132 19.72 54.64 7.00
CA THR A 132 19.62 55.93 7.68
C THR A 132 18.63 56.85 6.94
N ALA A 133 17.65 57.37 7.67
CA ALA A 133 16.89 58.55 7.23
C ALA A 133 17.55 59.81 7.80
N GLU A 134 17.76 60.79 6.95
CA GLU A 134 18.40 62.06 7.29
C GLU A 134 17.39 63.20 7.15
N PHE A 135 17.31 64.05 8.16
CA PHE A 135 16.44 65.21 8.23
C PHE A 135 17.32 66.45 8.15
N THR A 136 17.15 67.26 7.10
CA THR A 136 17.92 68.48 6.87
C THR A 136 17.00 69.69 6.90
N VAL A 137 17.35 70.69 7.69
CA VAL A 137 16.59 71.96 7.74
C VAL A 137 16.86 72.75 6.47
N SER A 138 15.99 72.61 5.46
CA SER A 138 16.11 73.33 4.18
C SER A 138 15.62 74.78 4.26
N GLN A 139 14.84 75.10 5.30
CA GLN A 139 14.47 76.47 5.65
C GLN A 139 14.21 76.57 7.16
N GLY A 140 15.10 77.25 7.89
CA GLY A 140 15.08 77.44 9.34
C GLY A 140 14.35 78.70 9.80
N GLY A 141 14.38 78.94 11.11
CA GLY A 141 13.63 80.01 11.78
C GLY A 141 12.99 79.58 13.10
N PHE A 142 12.10 80.40 13.63
CA PHE A 142 11.39 80.10 14.89
C PHE A 142 10.06 79.39 14.62
N ARG A 143 9.90 78.21 15.23
CA ARG A 143 8.63 77.49 15.25
C ARG A 143 7.51 78.35 15.83
N SER A 144 6.35 78.32 15.15
CA SER A 144 5.18 79.17 15.40
C SER A 144 5.32 80.66 15.04
N VAL A 145 6.43 81.06 14.40
CA VAL A 145 6.62 82.43 13.88
C VAL A 145 6.88 82.44 12.38
N SER A 146 7.63 81.46 11.88
CA SER A 146 7.92 81.29 10.45
C SER A 146 7.52 79.90 9.97
N ALA A 147 7.25 79.79 8.67
CA ALA A 147 7.26 78.50 8.00
C ALA A 147 8.70 77.95 8.03
N ILE A 148 8.82 76.65 8.26
CA ILE A 148 10.07 75.91 8.27
C ILE A 148 9.89 74.75 7.30
N SER A 149 10.94 74.42 6.57
CA SER A 149 10.98 73.26 5.69
C SER A 149 12.06 72.29 6.13
N ILE A 150 11.71 71.00 6.19
CA ILE A 150 12.63 69.89 6.46
C ILE A 150 12.63 69.00 5.23
N ASP A 151 13.81 68.80 4.66
CA ASP A 151 14.05 67.80 3.63
C ASP A 151 14.41 66.47 4.30
N VAL A 152 13.65 65.43 4.02
CA VAL A 152 13.81 64.09 4.57
C VAL A 152 14.37 63.19 3.47
N SER A 153 15.64 62.83 3.56
CA SER A 153 16.25 61.85 2.66
C SER A 153 15.98 60.44 3.19
N LEU A 154 15.29 59.63 2.38
CA LEU A 154 14.89 58.28 2.75
C LEU A 154 15.96 57.25 2.33
N PRO A 155 16.05 56.11 3.04
CA PRO A 155 17.03 55.06 2.75
C PRO A 155 16.96 54.51 1.30
N ASN A 156 18.04 53.84 0.86
CA ASN A 156 18.12 53.08 -0.39
C ASN A 156 17.70 53.83 -1.68
N GLY A 157 17.83 55.15 -1.71
CA GLY A 157 17.47 55.94 -2.88
C GLY A 157 15.97 56.23 -3.00
N GLY A 158 15.23 56.17 -1.89
CA GLY A 158 13.80 56.51 -1.79
C GLY A 158 13.42 57.96 -2.11
N GLY A 159 14.41 58.78 -2.49
CA GLY A 159 14.23 60.20 -2.79
C GLY A 159 14.24 61.08 -1.54
N THR A 160 13.87 62.34 -1.75
CA THR A 160 13.77 63.36 -0.70
C THR A 160 12.34 63.87 -0.66
N GLU A 161 11.73 63.83 0.51
CA GLU A 161 10.43 64.47 0.77
C GLU A 161 10.64 65.77 1.54
N THR A 162 9.98 66.85 1.12
CA THR A 162 10.03 68.13 1.83
C THR A 162 8.75 68.34 2.63
N ILE A 163 8.88 68.44 3.95
CA ILE A 163 7.79 68.84 4.85
C ILE A 163 7.92 70.33 5.13
N THR A 164 6.93 71.10 4.67
CA THR A 164 6.78 72.51 5.02
C THR A 164 5.62 72.70 5.99
N THR A 165 5.91 73.34 7.10
CA THR A 165 4.92 73.64 8.13
C THR A 165 4.29 75.02 7.93
N SER A 166 3.10 75.24 8.49
CA SER A 166 2.56 76.59 8.64
C SER A 166 3.04 77.26 9.92
N ALA A 167 3.23 78.58 9.88
CA ALA A 167 3.46 79.39 11.09
C ALA A 167 2.24 79.38 12.04
N LEU A 168 1.07 78.98 11.53
CA LEU A 168 -0.17 78.87 12.31
C LEU A 168 -0.35 77.49 12.96
N ASP A 169 0.45 76.50 12.58
CA ASP A 169 0.32 75.16 13.14
C ASP A 169 0.82 75.17 14.60
N PRO A 170 0.08 74.51 15.52
CA PRO A 170 0.58 74.30 16.87
C PRO A 170 1.95 73.61 16.84
N ALA A 171 2.80 73.96 17.80
CA ALA A 171 4.01 73.18 18.07
C ALA A 171 3.62 71.71 18.28
N SER A 172 4.46 70.79 17.79
CA SER A 172 4.23 69.34 17.80
C SER A 172 3.10 68.81 16.90
N THR A 173 2.63 69.59 15.92
CA THR A 173 1.80 69.04 14.83
C THR A 173 2.57 67.92 14.11
N ILE A 174 1.90 66.79 13.87
CA ILE A 174 2.49 65.62 13.18
C ILE A 174 2.27 65.76 11.67
N TYR A 175 3.36 65.64 10.90
CA TYR A 175 3.35 65.62 9.44
C TYR A 175 3.80 64.24 8.97
N THR A 176 2.93 63.54 8.25
CA THR A 176 3.17 62.18 7.76
C THR A 176 3.89 62.19 6.42
N LEU A 177 4.95 61.39 6.32
CA LEU A 177 5.72 61.10 5.13
C LEU A 177 5.02 60.01 4.29
N SER A 178 5.44 59.85 3.03
CA SER A 178 4.83 58.86 2.13
C SER A 178 5.00 57.40 2.58
N ASN A 179 5.95 57.14 3.48
CA ASN A 179 6.26 55.81 4.03
C ASN A 179 5.63 55.55 5.42
N GLY A 180 4.62 56.33 5.80
CA GLY A 180 3.88 56.14 7.06
C GLY A 180 4.51 56.76 8.31
N LEU A 181 5.79 57.16 8.28
CA LEU A 181 6.43 57.85 9.39
C LEU A 181 5.91 59.28 9.55
N GLY A 182 5.60 59.68 10.78
CA GLY A 182 5.27 61.06 11.13
C GLY A 182 6.47 61.80 11.72
N ILE A 183 6.57 63.10 11.48
CA ILE A 183 7.50 63.98 12.20
C ILE A 183 6.76 65.12 12.88
N SER A 184 7.26 65.55 14.03
CA SER A 184 6.78 66.73 14.73
C SER A 184 7.96 67.53 15.27
N LEU A 185 7.76 68.84 15.43
CA LEU A 185 8.78 69.76 15.93
C LEU A 185 8.25 70.57 17.10
N SER A 186 9.02 70.62 18.20
CA SER A 186 8.67 71.42 19.38
C SER A 186 8.84 72.93 19.12
N ALA A 187 8.47 73.78 20.09
CA ALA A 187 8.69 75.21 19.95
C ALA A 187 10.19 75.53 20.12
N GLY A 188 10.78 76.27 19.18
CA GLY A 188 12.20 76.62 19.24
C GLY A 188 12.73 77.18 17.91
N TYR A 189 14.01 77.54 17.90
CA TYR A 189 14.74 77.96 16.71
C TYR A 189 15.37 76.76 16.01
N LEU A 190 15.23 76.66 14.68
CA LEU A 190 16.00 75.75 13.82
C LEU A 190 16.97 76.55 12.95
N ALA A 191 18.23 76.12 12.90
CA ALA A 191 19.24 76.68 12.00
C ALA A 191 19.14 76.07 10.60
N ASP A 192 19.34 76.89 9.56
CA ASP A 192 19.46 76.41 8.18
C ASP A 192 20.61 75.37 8.08
N ASP A 193 20.43 74.37 7.23
CA ASP A 193 21.36 73.28 6.95
C ASP A 193 21.71 72.39 8.17
N ASP A 194 20.99 72.51 9.28
CA ASP A 194 21.17 71.60 10.43
C ASP A 194 20.61 70.21 10.10
N VAL A 195 21.25 69.18 10.64
CA VAL A 195 20.98 67.78 10.28
C VAL A 195 20.71 66.95 11.53
N ALA A 196 19.70 66.09 11.44
CA ALA A 196 19.42 65.02 12.39
C ALA A 196 19.23 63.71 11.63
N SER A 197 19.45 62.57 12.28
CA SER A 197 19.27 61.28 11.60
C SER A 197 18.73 60.19 12.52
N THR A 198 17.94 59.30 11.95
CA THR A 198 17.47 58.07 12.59
C THR A 198 17.83 56.88 11.72
N THR A 199 18.03 55.72 12.32
CA THR A 199 18.19 54.47 11.59
C THR A 199 16.86 53.76 11.52
N ILE A 200 16.41 53.47 10.31
CA ILE A 200 15.20 52.69 10.02
C ILE A 200 15.62 51.24 9.70
N SER A 201 14.95 50.27 10.31
CA SER A 201 15.21 48.84 10.10
C SER A 201 13.98 48.14 9.51
N LEU A 202 14.23 47.13 8.66
CA LEU A 202 13.25 46.16 8.15
C LEU A 202 13.31 44.83 8.92
N SER A 203 14.03 44.76 10.05
CA SER A 203 13.95 43.62 10.96
C SER A 203 14.04 44.04 12.42
N THR A 204 13.01 43.61 13.15
CA THR A 204 12.80 43.45 14.60
C THR A 204 13.37 44.51 15.53
N THR A 205 12.48 45.09 16.32
CA THR A 205 12.70 45.00 17.76
C THR A 205 11.75 44.06 18.48
N GLU A 206 10.56 43.73 17.98
CA GLU A 206 9.59 43.06 18.85
C GLU A 206 8.69 42.07 18.08
N SER A 207 9.18 40.82 17.92
CA SER A 207 8.29 39.65 17.72
C SER A 207 7.27 39.63 18.84
N ILE A 208 6.08 39.08 18.62
CA ILE A 208 5.13 38.92 19.72
C ILE A 208 5.82 38.21 20.90
N ASN A 209 5.70 38.78 22.09
CA ASN A 209 6.17 38.13 23.31
C ASN A 209 4.97 37.54 24.05
N PRO A 210 4.65 36.25 23.85
CA PRO A 210 3.43 35.66 24.36
C PRO A 210 3.44 35.47 25.89
N ASP A 211 4.57 35.70 26.56
CA ASP A 211 4.73 35.61 28.01
C ASP A 211 4.61 36.97 28.72
N ASN A 212 4.78 38.06 27.98
CA ASN A 212 4.67 39.41 28.54
C ASN A 212 3.19 39.77 28.85
N PRO A 213 2.94 40.50 29.95
CA PRO A 213 1.59 40.87 30.33
C PRO A 213 1.02 41.95 29.40
N PHE A 214 -0.31 41.98 29.23
CA PHE A 214 -1.00 42.94 28.36
C PHE A 214 -0.88 44.40 28.82
N ASN A 215 -0.63 44.64 30.11
CA ASN A 215 -0.32 45.96 30.66
C ASN A 215 1.18 46.30 30.67
N GLY A 216 2.02 45.44 30.08
CA GLY A 216 3.42 45.72 29.87
C GLY A 216 3.61 46.87 28.89
N VAL A 217 4.68 47.64 29.09
CA VAL A 217 5.07 48.75 28.23
C VAL A 217 6.42 48.47 27.59
N ASP A 218 6.62 49.00 26.39
CA ASP A 218 7.84 48.85 25.59
C ASP A 218 8.26 47.36 25.51
N SER A 219 9.55 47.07 25.72
CA SER A 219 10.13 45.71 25.79
C SER A 219 9.48 44.72 26.77
N ASN A 220 8.65 45.19 27.71
CA ASN A 220 7.91 44.33 28.64
C ASN A 220 6.46 44.10 28.22
N GLY A 221 6.01 44.66 27.09
CA GLY A 221 4.68 44.47 26.52
C GLY A 221 4.56 43.24 25.61
N PRO A 222 3.34 42.90 25.17
CA PRO A 222 3.09 41.73 24.32
C PRO A 222 3.49 41.95 22.86
N HIS A 223 3.63 43.20 22.43
CA HIS A 223 4.09 43.60 21.08
C HIS A 223 3.08 43.31 19.96
N PHE A 224 1.80 43.52 20.23
CA PHE A 224 0.76 43.43 19.20
C PHE A 224 0.93 44.51 18.11
N GLU A 225 0.58 44.15 16.89
CA GLU A 225 0.58 45.04 15.73
C GLU A 225 -0.40 46.21 15.88
N ASN A 226 -0.12 47.35 15.24
CA ASN A 226 -1.00 48.53 15.16
C ASN A 226 -1.49 49.06 16.51
N GLU A 227 -0.66 48.93 17.55
CA GLU A 227 -1.00 49.33 18.93
C GLU A 227 -2.32 48.71 19.41
N GLN A 228 -2.64 47.48 19.01
CA GLN A 228 -3.81 46.79 19.56
C GLN A 228 -3.63 46.59 21.07
N PHE A 229 -4.61 47.04 21.85
CA PHE A 229 -4.60 46.92 23.30
C PHE A 229 -5.57 45.85 23.76
N VAL A 230 -5.09 44.94 24.61
CA VAL A 230 -5.94 44.00 25.33
C VAL A 230 -6.19 44.54 26.73
N SER A 231 -7.46 44.65 27.12
CA SER A 231 -7.90 45.19 28.40
C SER A 231 -8.65 44.15 29.23
N SER A 232 -8.85 44.44 30.52
CA SER A 232 -9.63 43.55 31.39
C SER A 232 -11.06 43.40 30.88
N GLY A 233 -11.50 42.16 30.72
CA GLY A 233 -12.78 41.83 30.12
C GLY A 233 -12.97 40.32 30.00
N SER A 234 -13.69 39.90 28.97
CA SER A 234 -13.86 38.47 28.67
C SER A 234 -14.27 38.26 27.22
N PHE A 235 -14.11 37.02 26.75
CA PHE A 235 -14.70 36.51 25.52
C PHE A 235 -15.21 35.08 25.77
N GLN A 236 -15.89 34.49 24.79
CA GLN A 236 -16.40 33.11 24.88
C GLN A 236 -15.82 32.21 23.80
N VAL A 237 -15.48 30.98 24.18
CA VAL A 237 -15.12 29.88 23.28
C VAL A 237 -16.12 28.75 23.51
N ASN A 238 -16.90 28.39 22.48
CA ASN A 238 -17.97 27.38 22.58
C ASN A 238 -18.92 27.63 23.78
N GLY A 239 -19.21 28.91 24.06
CA GLY A 239 -20.05 29.34 25.18
C GLY A 239 -19.37 29.34 26.56
N ALA A 240 -18.16 28.80 26.70
CA ALA A 240 -17.37 28.92 27.92
C ALA A 240 -16.73 30.31 28.02
N VAL A 241 -16.90 30.99 29.16
CA VAL A 241 -16.36 32.34 29.38
C VAL A 241 -14.87 32.27 29.73
N ILE A 242 -14.05 32.99 28.99
CA ILE A 242 -12.63 33.17 29.24
C ILE A 242 -12.43 34.59 29.76
N THR A 243 -12.02 34.70 31.03
CA THR A 243 -11.75 36.01 31.66
C THR A 243 -10.34 36.47 31.34
N VAL A 244 -10.23 37.71 30.88
CA VAL A 244 -8.99 38.41 30.55
C VAL A 244 -8.77 39.52 31.56
N THR A 245 -7.55 39.61 32.08
CA THR A 245 -7.08 40.68 32.97
C THR A 245 -5.91 41.38 32.30
N ASP A 246 -5.61 42.60 32.73
CA ASP A 246 -4.49 43.38 32.21
C ASP A 246 -3.11 42.75 32.53
N THR A 247 -3.04 41.93 33.58
CA THR A 247 -1.84 41.14 33.95
C THR A 247 -1.70 39.81 33.20
N ASP A 248 -2.68 39.41 32.38
CA ASP A 248 -2.57 38.20 31.57
C ASP A 248 -1.60 38.39 30.39
N SER A 249 -1.15 37.27 29.83
CA SER A 249 -0.36 37.20 28.59
C SER A 249 -1.08 36.32 27.57
N VAL A 250 -0.59 36.27 26.32
CA VAL A 250 -1.14 35.35 25.31
C VAL A 250 -1.12 33.92 25.85
N ASN A 251 0.02 33.46 26.39
CA ASN A 251 0.17 32.11 26.93
C ASN A 251 -0.74 31.85 28.14
N SER A 252 -1.01 32.84 28.99
CA SER A 252 -1.96 32.65 30.11
C SER A 252 -3.40 32.52 29.61
N ILE A 253 -3.79 33.27 28.57
CA ILE A 253 -5.12 33.13 27.94
C ILE A 253 -5.27 31.79 27.23
N LEU A 254 -4.27 31.34 26.47
CA LEU A 254 -4.30 30.00 25.84
C LEU A 254 -4.41 28.89 26.89
N SER A 255 -3.70 29.03 28.01
CA SER A 255 -3.81 28.12 29.15
C SER A 255 -5.22 28.12 29.75
N LYS A 256 -5.87 29.28 29.85
CA LYS A 256 -7.28 29.37 30.31
C LYS A 256 -8.24 28.71 29.33
N ILE A 257 -8.04 28.84 28.01
CA ILE A 257 -8.84 28.13 27.00
C ILE A 257 -8.68 26.61 27.19
N ASN A 258 -7.43 26.13 27.25
CA ASN A 258 -7.09 24.71 27.42
C ASN A 258 -7.67 24.10 28.70
N ALA A 259 -7.75 24.87 29.78
CA ALA A 259 -8.30 24.43 31.06
C ALA A 259 -9.84 24.58 31.17
N SER A 260 -10.48 25.22 30.19
CA SER A 260 -11.92 25.49 30.22
C SER A 260 -12.77 24.29 29.80
N SER A 261 -14.09 24.41 29.96
CA SER A 261 -15.06 23.45 29.42
C SER A 261 -15.39 23.66 27.94
N ALA A 262 -14.63 24.50 27.21
CA ALA A 262 -14.89 24.82 25.80
C ALA A 262 -14.71 23.62 24.84
N GLY A 263 -13.98 22.59 25.27
CA GLY A 263 -13.66 21.44 24.43
C GLY A 263 -12.69 21.77 23.29
N VAL A 264 -11.83 22.77 23.49
CA VAL A 264 -10.87 23.27 22.49
C VAL A 264 -9.46 23.25 23.09
N THR A 265 -8.49 22.82 22.29
CA THR A 265 -7.07 22.99 22.55
C THR A 265 -6.57 24.21 21.78
N ALA A 266 -5.82 25.09 22.47
CA ALA A 266 -5.30 26.34 21.96
C ALA A 266 -3.76 26.35 22.09
N THR A 267 -3.08 26.64 20.99
CA THR A 267 -1.61 26.69 20.92
C THR A 267 -1.14 27.93 20.19
N PHE A 268 0.06 28.39 20.51
CA PHE A 268 0.74 29.47 19.79
C PHE A 268 1.93 28.89 19.03
N ASP A 269 1.99 29.17 17.73
CA ASP A 269 3.16 28.89 16.90
C ASP A 269 4.03 30.15 16.87
N ALA A 270 5.24 30.07 17.43
CA ALA A 270 6.16 31.20 17.52
C ALA A 270 6.91 31.49 16.20
N GLU A 271 6.94 30.56 15.25
CA GLU A 271 7.60 30.80 13.95
C GLU A 271 6.71 31.62 13.03
N SER A 272 5.40 31.32 13.02
CA SER A 272 4.40 32.03 12.23
C SER A 272 3.61 33.07 13.04
N GLU A 273 3.85 33.18 14.35
CA GLU A 273 3.08 34.01 15.27
C GLU A 273 1.55 33.82 15.16
N ILE A 274 1.10 32.58 14.92
CA ILE A 274 -0.32 32.23 14.76
C ILE A 274 -0.83 31.48 16.00
N ILE A 275 -2.05 31.81 16.42
CA ILE A 275 -2.79 30.97 17.37
C ILE A 275 -3.61 29.94 16.61
N HIS A 276 -3.49 28.68 17.02
CA HIS A 276 -4.31 27.57 16.51
C HIS A 276 -5.26 27.08 17.60
N LEU A 277 -6.54 27.03 17.25
CA LEU A 277 -7.59 26.39 18.02
C LEU A 277 -7.99 25.09 17.33
N THR A 278 -8.01 23.98 18.07
CA THR A 278 -8.41 22.66 17.60
C THR A 278 -9.50 22.10 18.51
N HIS A 279 -10.62 21.65 17.94
CA HIS A 279 -11.67 21.00 18.73
C HIS A 279 -11.17 19.65 19.25
N ASN A 280 -11.43 19.34 20.52
CA ASN A 280 -10.90 18.13 21.16
C ASN A 280 -11.59 16.85 20.65
N THR A 281 -12.81 16.97 20.13
CA THR A 281 -13.54 15.88 19.47
C THR A 281 -13.40 16.01 17.96
N SER A 282 -12.89 14.95 17.31
CA SER A 282 -12.86 14.86 15.85
C SER A 282 -14.26 14.78 15.23
N GLY A 283 -14.33 15.04 13.93
CA GLY A 283 -15.55 14.95 13.12
C GLY A 283 -16.08 16.30 12.65
N SER A 284 -16.89 16.26 11.60
CA SER A 284 -17.36 17.45 10.88
C SER A 284 -18.46 18.23 11.61
N ALA A 285 -19.15 17.58 12.53
CA ALA A 285 -20.27 18.14 13.28
C ALA A 285 -19.85 19.14 14.38
N ASN A 286 -18.58 19.09 14.81
CA ASN A 286 -18.10 19.94 15.90
C ASN A 286 -17.63 21.30 15.37
N GLU A 287 -17.96 22.37 16.09
CA GLU A 287 -17.62 23.74 15.70
C GLU A 287 -16.75 24.41 16.76
N ILE A 288 -15.98 25.42 16.34
CA ILE A 288 -15.32 26.37 17.22
C ILE A 288 -16.00 27.73 17.05
N ILE A 289 -16.69 28.18 18.10
CA ILE A 289 -17.46 29.43 18.10
C ILE A 289 -16.78 30.41 19.06
N LEU A 290 -16.33 31.53 18.51
CA LEU A 290 -15.77 32.66 19.26
C LEU A 290 -16.80 33.80 19.29
N SER A 291 -17.05 34.38 20.46
CA SER A 291 -18.06 35.44 20.58
C SER A 291 -17.89 36.31 21.83
N ASN A 292 -18.64 37.41 21.88
CA ASN A 292 -18.80 38.28 23.05
C ASN A 292 -17.48 38.82 23.63
N ASP A 293 -16.52 39.15 22.77
CA ASP A 293 -15.27 39.74 23.21
C ASP A 293 -15.45 41.19 23.66
N THR A 294 -15.10 41.44 24.91
CA THR A 294 -15.08 42.75 25.59
C THR A 294 -13.67 43.15 26.01
N SER A 295 -12.70 42.24 25.87
CA SER A 295 -11.30 42.45 26.22
C SER A 295 -10.47 43.01 25.06
N GLY A 296 -10.90 42.76 23.81
CA GLY A 296 -10.14 43.07 22.60
C GLY A 296 -9.13 41.98 22.23
N PHE A 297 -9.07 40.87 22.98
CA PHE A 297 -8.12 39.78 22.73
C PHE A 297 -8.29 39.14 21.35
N LEU A 298 -9.52 38.88 20.90
CA LEU A 298 -9.75 38.21 19.61
C LEU A 298 -9.31 39.06 18.42
N GLU A 299 -9.51 40.38 18.50
CA GLU A 299 -9.04 41.33 17.49
C GLU A 299 -7.51 41.42 17.52
N ALA A 300 -6.92 41.61 18.71
CA ALA A 300 -5.47 41.72 18.88
C ALA A 300 -4.70 40.47 18.40
N THR A 301 -5.28 39.28 18.56
CA THR A 301 -4.67 38.03 18.09
C THR A 301 -5.18 37.58 16.72
N LYS A 302 -5.92 38.43 16.00
CA LYS A 302 -6.45 38.16 14.65
C LYS A 302 -7.30 36.88 14.54
N LEU A 303 -7.95 36.51 15.64
CA LEU A 303 -8.93 35.42 15.70
C LEU A 303 -10.34 35.92 15.40
N ALA A 304 -10.57 37.22 15.52
CA ALA A 304 -11.80 37.85 15.08
C ALA A 304 -12.03 37.56 13.59
N ASN A 305 -13.22 37.07 13.26
CA ASN A 305 -13.62 36.70 11.89
C ASN A 305 -12.79 35.56 11.25
N ALA A 306 -11.96 34.86 12.02
CA ALA A 306 -11.25 33.68 11.54
C ALA A 306 -12.23 32.61 11.04
N THR A 307 -11.91 32.00 9.89
CA THR A 307 -12.73 30.95 9.31
C THR A 307 -12.26 29.59 9.81
N GLN A 308 -13.16 28.85 10.46
CA GLN A 308 -12.88 27.47 10.83
C GLN A 308 -12.83 26.54 9.61
N VAL A 309 -11.90 25.58 9.63
CA VAL A 309 -11.89 24.43 8.73
C VAL A 309 -12.54 23.27 9.47
N ARG A 310 -13.67 22.77 8.93
CA ARG A 310 -14.40 21.66 9.53
C ARG A 310 -13.56 20.38 9.52
N GLY A 311 -13.71 19.61 10.60
CA GLY A 311 -13.22 18.23 10.64
C GLY A 311 -13.87 17.37 9.55
N LEU A 312 -13.26 16.23 9.27
CA LEU A 312 -13.76 15.22 8.35
C LEU A 312 -14.13 13.97 9.13
N ASP A 313 -15.23 13.33 8.75
CA ASP A 313 -15.67 12.05 9.29
C ASP A 313 -15.28 10.92 8.34
N HIS A 314 -15.02 9.73 8.87
CA HIS A 314 -14.77 8.54 8.06
C HIS A 314 -16.09 8.10 7.42
N GLU A 315 -16.30 8.49 6.16
CA GLU A 315 -17.58 8.36 5.46
C GLU A 315 -18.14 6.93 5.41
N PRO A 316 -17.34 5.85 5.33
CA PRO A 316 -17.86 4.49 5.40
C PRO A 316 -18.60 4.13 6.70
N ASP A 317 -18.34 4.88 7.78
CA ASP A 317 -19.00 4.74 9.08
C ASP A 317 -20.14 5.74 9.32
N MET A 318 -20.42 6.60 8.33
CA MET A 318 -21.53 7.55 8.39
C MET A 318 -22.81 6.96 7.77
N PRO A 319 -24.00 7.38 8.22
CA PRO A 319 -25.25 7.01 7.57
C PRO A 319 -25.24 7.39 6.09
N PHE A 320 -25.79 6.54 5.21
CA PHE A 320 -25.86 6.81 3.77
C PHE A 320 -26.45 8.19 3.44
N SER A 321 -27.44 8.66 4.21
CA SER A 321 -28.08 9.97 4.01
C SER A 321 -27.16 11.16 4.26
N SER A 322 -26.04 10.94 4.96
CA SER A 322 -25.05 11.98 5.30
C SER A 322 -23.85 12.01 4.34
N VAL A 323 -23.74 11.03 3.43
CA VAL A 323 -22.59 10.89 2.52
C VAL A 323 -23.03 11.21 1.09
N SER A 324 -22.42 12.25 0.53
CA SER A 324 -22.86 12.83 -0.76
C SER A 324 -22.84 11.85 -1.94
N VAL A 325 -21.89 10.90 -1.97
CA VAL A 325 -21.80 9.92 -3.06
C VAL A 325 -23.01 8.97 -3.08
N PHE A 326 -23.72 8.85 -1.96
CA PHE A 326 -24.87 7.97 -1.79
C PHE A 326 -26.22 8.68 -1.86
N ASN A 327 -26.27 9.93 -2.36
CA ASN A 327 -27.51 10.70 -2.50
C ASN A 327 -28.61 10.03 -3.35
N GLN A 328 -28.26 9.04 -4.18
CA GLN A 328 -29.22 8.25 -4.98
C GLN A 328 -29.69 6.97 -4.27
N VAL A 329 -29.05 6.59 -3.17
CA VAL A 329 -29.43 5.43 -2.37
C VAL A 329 -30.67 5.76 -1.56
N SER A 330 -31.60 4.81 -1.45
CA SER A 330 -32.83 4.98 -0.68
C SER A 330 -33.11 3.76 0.21
N SER A 331 -33.83 3.99 1.31
CA SER A 331 -34.22 2.89 2.21
C SER A 331 -35.12 1.89 1.47
N GLY A 332 -34.99 0.61 1.81
CA GLY A 332 -35.73 -0.46 1.14
C GLY A 332 -35.16 -1.83 1.43
N THR A 333 -35.24 -2.71 0.43
CA THR A 333 -34.70 -4.07 0.52
C THR A 333 -33.87 -4.36 -0.71
N LEU A 334 -32.64 -4.80 -0.50
CA LEU A 334 -31.76 -5.38 -1.50
C LEU A 334 -31.65 -6.89 -1.30
N ALA A 335 -31.16 -7.60 -2.31
CA ALA A 335 -30.99 -9.04 -2.23
C ALA A 335 -29.60 -9.47 -2.71
N VAL A 336 -29.01 -10.41 -1.99
CA VAL A 336 -27.78 -11.13 -2.37
C VAL A 336 -28.04 -12.62 -2.34
N ASN A 337 -27.81 -13.32 -3.46
CA ASN A 337 -28.07 -14.75 -3.60
C ASN A 337 -29.48 -15.18 -3.14
N GLY A 338 -30.49 -14.33 -3.36
CA GLY A 338 -31.87 -14.55 -2.94
C GLY A 338 -32.16 -14.27 -1.46
N SER A 339 -31.16 -13.86 -0.68
CA SER A 339 -31.32 -13.41 0.71
C SER A 339 -31.60 -11.91 0.76
N ASN A 340 -32.67 -11.52 1.43
CA ASN A 340 -33.08 -10.12 1.56
C ASN A 340 -32.33 -9.44 2.71
N ILE A 341 -31.84 -8.23 2.45
CA ILE A 341 -31.19 -7.34 3.41
C ILE A 341 -31.98 -6.03 3.42
N ALA A 342 -32.40 -5.60 4.61
CA ALA A 342 -33.05 -4.31 4.79
C ALA A 342 -31.99 -3.20 4.77
N LEU A 343 -32.32 -2.06 4.17
CA LEU A 343 -31.48 -0.87 4.18
C LEU A 343 -32.29 0.31 4.69
N ASP A 344 -31.79 1.01 5.69
CA ASP A 344 -32.27 2.32 6.13
C ASP A 344 -31.15 3.36 6.02
N VAL A 345 -31.28 4.30 5.08
CA VAL A 345 -30.22 5.29 4.82
C VAL A 345 -29.94 6.24 5.98
N ASN A 346 -30.84 6.31 6.97
CA ASN A 346 -30.67 7.20 8.13
C ASN A 346 -29.90 6.55 9.29
N SER A 347 -29.82 5.22 9.32
CA SER A 347 -29.13 4.47 10.37
C SER A 347 -27.97 3.63 9.84
N ASP A 348 -28.10 3.09 8.63
CA ASP A 348 -27.13 2.17 8.07
C ASP A 348 -25.99 2.92 7.39
N THR A 349 -24.82 2.32 7.50
CA THR A 349 -23.54 2.82 6.98
C THR A 349 -23.04 1.87 5.91
N LEU A 350 -22.05 2.28 5.11
CA LEU A 350 -21.44 1.34 4.16
C LEU A 350 -20.86 0.13 4.89
N ASN A 351 -20.11 0.34 5.98
CA ASN A 351 -19.48 -0.74 6.72
C ASN A 351 -20.50 -1.69 7.39
N SER A 352 -21.62 -1.17 7.89
CA SER A 352 -22.67 -2.04 8.46
C SER A 352 -23.32 -2.89 7.38
N VAL A 353 -23.61 -2.34 6.19
CA VAL A 353 -24.21 -3.11 5.09
C VAL A 353 -23.23 -4.12 4.50
N LEU A 354 -21.94 -3.79 4.37
CA LEU A 354 -20.91 -4.76 3.96
C LEU A 354 -20.80 -5.91 4.98
N SER A 355 -20.89 -5.60 6.28
CA SER A 355 -20.97 -6.61 7.34
C SER A 355 -22.21 -7.49 7.19
N GLU A 356 -23.38 -6.93 6.90
CA GLU A 356 -24.59 -7.70 6.66
C GLU A 356 -24.49 -8.60 5.42
N LEU A 357 -23.87 -8.12 4.34
CA LEU A 357 -23.58 -8.93 3.15
C LEU A 357 -22.65 -10.11 3.48
N ASN A 358 -21.62 -9.89 4.31
CA ASN A 358 -20.72 -10.95 4.79
C ASN A 358 -21.44 -12.00 5.64
N ASN A 359 -22.48 -11.60 6.36
CA ASN A 359 -23.26 -12.49 7.22
C ASN A 359 -24.42 -13.16 6.48
N ALA A 360 -24.70 -12.77 5.23
CA ALA A 360 -25.79 -13.33 4.44
C ALA A 360 -25.51 -14.79 4.00
N PRO A 361 -26.55 -15.63 3.85
CA PRO A 361 -26.41 -16.97 3.30
C PRO A 361 -25.74 -16.97 1.91
N GLY A 362 -24.81 -17.90 1.67
CA GLY A 362 -24.14 -18.07 0.37
C GLY A 362 -22.64 -17.74 0.34
N ASN A 363 -22.01 -17.53 1.51
CA ASN A 363 -20.58 -17.23 1.70
C ASN A 363 -20.09 -16.13 0.76
N VAL A 364 -20.74 -14.98 0.86
CA VAL A 364 -20.29 -13.76 0.19
C VAL A 364 -19.22 -13.09 1.05
N SER A 365 -18.20 -12.55 0.42
CA SER A 365 -17.20 -11.67 1.04
C SER A 365 -17.34 -10.29 0.44
N ALA A 366 -17.73 -9.30 1.22
CA ALA A 366 -17.89 -7.91 0.83
C ALA A 366 -16.93 -7.04 1.64
N GLU A 367 -16.06 -6.29 0.97
CA GLU A 367 -15.01 -5.49 1.62
C GLU A 367 -14.85 -4.13 0.94
N LEU A 368 -14.56 -3.09 1.72
CA LEU A 368 -14.07 -1.80 1.21
C LEU A 368 -12.54 -1.76 1.33
N THR A 369 -11.85 -1.61 0.21
CA THR A 369 -10.42 -1.32 0.23
C THR A 369 -10.19 0.18 0.40
N ASN A 370 -9.84 0.64 1.60
CA ASN A 370 -9.69 2.08 1.91
C ASN A 370 -8.74 2.83 0.97
N ALA A 371 -7.64 2.20 0.55
CA ALA A 371 -6.63 2.83 -0.30
C ALA A 371 -7.10 3.10 -1.74
N SER A 372 -7.98 2.24 -2.27
CA SER A 372 -8.55 2.39 -3.61
C SER A 372 -9.98 2.93 -3.58
N GLN A 373 -10.57 3.07 -2.38
CA GLN A 373 -11.95 3.47 -2.13
C GLN A 373 -12.95 2.68 -2.99
N ARG A 374 -12.68 1.38 -3.13
CA ARG A 374 -13.48 0.45 -3.93
C ARG A 374 -14.04 -0.65 -3.07
N VAL A 375 -15.31 -0.96 -3.30
CA VAL A 375 -15.94 -2.14 -2.72
C VAL A 375 -15.67 -3.33 -3.62
N SER A 376 -15.36 -4.48 -3.03
CA SER A 376 -15.40 -5.75 -3.70
C SER A 376 -16.42 -6.69 -3.07
N ILE A 377 -17.04 -7.53 -3.90
CA ILE A 377 -18.02 -8.55 -3.50
C ILE A 377 -17.62 -9.85 -4.19
N ALA A 378 -17.24 -10.84 -3.40
CA ALA A 378 -16.76 -12.13 -3.84
C ALA A 378 -17.63 -13.29 -3.33
N VAL A 379 -17.57 -14.45 -3.98
CA VAL A 379 -18.22 -15.68 -3.53
C VAL A 379 -17.17 -16.72 -3.19
N LEU A 380 -17.29 -17.33 -2.01
CA LEU A 380 -16.25 -18.20 -1.46
C LEU A 380 -16.49 -19.70 -1.70
N ILE A 381 -17.69 -20.14 -2.12
CA ILE A 381 -18.01 -21.56 -2.34
C ILE A 381 -18.79 -21.85 -3.64
N GLU A 382 -18.76 -23.11 -4.07
CA GLU A 382 -19.55 -23.61 -5.20
C GLU A 382 -21.06 -23.49 -4.93
N PRO A 383 -21.87 -23.08 -5.93
CA PRO A 383 -21.57 -23.03 -7.38
C PRO A 383 -20.91 -21.74 -7.93
N TYR A 384 -20.25 -20.90 -7.11
CA TYR A 384 -19.62 -19.63 -7.54
C TYR A 384 -20.55 -18.75 -8.38
N THR A 385 -21.83 -18.73 -7.98
CA THR A 385 -22.83 -17.83 -8.54
C THR A 385 -23.03 -16.68 -7.57
N LEU A 386 -23.06 -15.46 -8.07
CA LEU A 386 -23.43 -14.27 -7.30
C LEU A 386 -24.64 -13.63 -7.97
N SER A 387 -25.74 -13.50 -7.24
CA SER A 387 -26.91 -12.74 -7.67
C SER A 387 -26.99 -11.48 -6.82
N LEU A 388 -26.91 -10.31 -7.45
CA LEU A 388 -27.04 -9.00 -6.80
C LEU A 388 -28.29 -8.30 -7.32
N SER A 389 -29.14 -7.83 -6.42
CA SER A 389 -30.26 -6.96 -6.75
C SER A 389 -30.37 -5.83 -5.74
N SER A 390 -30.34 -4.59 -6.20
CA SER A 390 -30.53 -3.42 -5.35
C SER A 390 -32.01 -3.21 -4.97
N GLY A 391 -32.96 -3.91 -5.60
CA GLY A 391 -34.39 -3.63 -5.42
C GLY A 391 -34.70 -2.16 -5.72
N SER A 392 -35.37 -1.46 -4.79
CA SER A 392 -35.56 0.01 -4.88
C SER A 392 -34.38 0.83 -4.33
N THR A 393 -33.39 0.19 -3.69
CA THR A 393 -32.39 0.91 -2.88
C THR A 393 -31.33 1.64 -3.71
N GLN A 394 -31.08 1.22 -4.95
CA GLN A 394 -29.98 1.71 -5.80
C GLN A 394 -28.56 1.54 -5.20
N LEU A 395 -28.38 0.66 -4.21
CA LEU A 395 -27.09 0.49 -3.52
C LEU A 395 -25.97 0.04 -4.45
N PHE A 396 -26.07 -1.13 -5.12
CA PHE A 396 -24.97 -1.65 -5.93
C PHE A 396 -24.58 -0.71 -7.08
N PRO A 397 -25.53 -0.10 -7.84
CA PRO A 397 -25.20 0.93 -8.83
C PRO A 397 -24.44 2.12 -8.24
N SER A 398 -24.76 2.54 -7.01
CA SER A 398 -24.04 3.60 -6.30
C SER A 398 -22.62 3.16 -5.91
N LEU A 399 -22.46 1.88 -5.53
CA LEU A 399 -21.15 1.22 -5.36
C LEU A 399 -20.43 0.92 -6.69
N LYS A 400 -21.00 1.35 -7.83
CA LYS A 400 -20.44 1.13 -9.17
C LYS A 400 -20.25 -0.34 -9.51
N ILE A 401 -21.11 -1.19 -8.96
CA ILE A 401 -21.26 -2.62 -9.26
C ILE A 401 -22.65 -2.78 -9.88
N ALA A 402 -22.75 -3.44 -11.03
CA ALA A 402 -24.04 -3.64 -11.64
C ALA A 402 -24.88 -4.66 -10.85
N ASP A 403 -26.20 -4.50 -10.88
CA ASP A 403 -27.12 -5.57 -10.50
C ASP A 403 -27.04 -6.68 -11.56
N GLY A 404 -27.25 -7.94 -11.15
CA GLY A 404 -27.36 -9.05 -12.06
C GLY A 404 -26.95 -10.40 -11.47
N ASP A 405 -27.08 -11.42 -12.31
CA ASP A 405 -26.61 -12.78 -12.03
C ASP A 405 -25.25 -13.01 -12.68
N TYR A 406 -24.27 -13.34 -11.86
CA TYR A 406 -22.89 -13.55 -12.23
C TYR A 406 -22.54 -15.02 -12.04
N LEU A 407 -22.00 -15.63 -13.10
CA LEU A 407 -21.46 -16.97 -13.07
C LEU A 407 -19.94 -16.89 -13.21
N PHE A 408 -19.22 -17.15 -12.12
CA PHE A 408 -17.77 -17.20 -12.18
C PHE A 408 -17.35 -18.58 -12.69
N LYS A 409 -16.66 -18.61 -13.84
CA LYS A 409 -16.09 -19.85 -14.37
C LYS A 409 -14.79 -20.15 -13.64
N GLN A 410 -14.60 -21.39 -13.17
CA GLN A 410 -13.26 -21.89 -12.91
C GLN A 410 -12.46 -21.83 -14.20
N THR A 411 -11.46 -20.95 -14.27
CA THR A 411 -10.42 -21.05 -15.29
C THR A 411 -9.44 -22.11 -14.80
N GLU A 412 -9.49 -23.30 -15.38
CA GLU A 412 -8.55 -24.39 -15.08
C GLU A 412 -7.10 -23.93 -15.33
N THR A 413 -6.41 -23.49 -14.29
CA THR A 413 -5.01 -23.06 -14.40
C THR A 413 -4.14 -23.97 -13.55
N ILE A 414 -3.15 -24.59 -14.19
CA ILE A 414 -2.25 -25.55 -13.53
C ILE A 414 -1.29 -24.78 -12.62
N SER A 415 -1.30 -25.13 -11.33
CA SER A 415 -0.45 -24.50 -10.31
C SER A 415 1.03 -24.52 -10.71
N SER A 416 1.78 -23.53 -10.26
CA SER A 416 3.22 -23.42 -10.52
C SER A 416 4.00 -24.63 -9.98
N ALA A 417 3.54 -25.23 -8.88
CA ALA A 417 4.06 -26.46 -8.30
C ALA A 417 3.86 -27.67 -9.24
N SER A 418 2.67 -27.82 -9.82
CA SER A 418 2.38 -28.89 -10.78
C SER A 418 3.14 -28.72 -12.10
N ARG A 419 3.37 -27.48 -12.56
CA ARG A 419 4.30 -27.21 -13.66
C ARG A 419 5.72 -27.68 -13.34
N LYS A 420 6.27 -27.31 -12.17
CA LYS A 420 7.61 -27.75 -11.74
C LYS A 420 7.73 -29.27 -11.67
N ARG A 421 6.72 -29.98 -11.15
CA ARG A 421 6.70 -31.46 -11.10
C ARG A 421 6.64 -32.09 -12.49
N SER A 422 5.79 -31.59 -13.39
CA SER A 422 5.74 -32.09 -14.77
C SER A 422 7.07 -31.93 -15.52
N TYR A 423 7.83 -30.87 -15.22
CA TYR A 423 9.18 -30.68 -15.74
C TYR A 423 10.23 -31.63 -15.14
N ARG A 424 10.04 -32.08 -13.89
CA ARG A 424 10.88 -33.11 -13.25
C ARG A 424 10.55 -34.48 -13.83
N ALA A 425 9.27 -34.85 -13.90
CA ALA A 425 8.82 -36.09 -14.52
C ALA A 425 9.35 -36.27 -15.96
N ALA A 426 9.36 -35.19 -16.76
CA ALA A 426 9.95 -35.23 -18.10
C ALA A 426 11.47 -35.49 -18.11
N ASN A 427 12.19 -35.05 -17.08
CA ASN A 427 13.63 -35.31 -16.94
C ASN A 427 13.87 -36.73 -16.43
N GLU A 428 13.11 -37.19 -15.43
CA GLU A 428 13.24 -38.55 -14.90
C GLU A 428 12.87 -39.61 -15.93
N LEU A 429 11.89 -39.36 -16.79
CA LEU A 429 11.59 -40.27 -17.90
C LEU A 429 12.74 -40.39 -18.91
N LYS A 430 13.52 -39.32 -19.10
CA LYS A 430 14.74 -39.37 -19.92
C LYS A 430 15.85 -40.16 -19.23
N ASN A 431 16.00 -39.98 -17.92
CA ASN A 431 16.97 -40.73 -17.12
C ASN A 431 16.62 -42.23 -17.13
N PHE A 432 15.33 -42.56 -16.94
CA PHE A 432 14.80 -43.92 -17.05
C PHE A 432 15.17 -44.58 -18.38
N GLN A 433 14.95 -43.89 -19.52
CA GLN A 433 15.31 -44.43 -20.83
C GLN A 433 16.82 -44.73 -20.94
N ALA A 434 17.67 -43.82 -20.47
CA ALA A 434 19.12 -43.98 -20.55
C ALA A 434 19.60 -45.13 -19.64
N GLU A 435 19.12 -45.16 -18.39
CA GLU A 435 19.47 -46.20 -17.42
C GLU A 435 18.98 -47.58 -17.86
N PHE A 436 17.79 -47.66 -18.45
CA PHE A 436 17.27 -48.92 -19.00
C PHE A 436 18.15 -49.42 -20.14
N ALA A 437 18.47 -48.57 -21.11
CA ALA A 437 19.30 -48.96 -22.26
C ALA A 437 20.68 -49.44 -21.81
N ASP A 438 21.31 -48.73 -20.88
CA ASP A 438 22.60 -49.13 -20.30
C ASP A 438 22.50 -50.48 -19.56
N ALA A 439 21.46 -50.66 -18.75
CA ALA A 439 21.22 -51.92 -18.03
C ALA A 439 20.96 -53.09 -19.00
N ALA A 440 20.18 -52.88 -20.06
CA ALA A 440 19.87 -53.90 -21.06
C ALA A 440 21.12 -54.37 -21.82
N VAL A 441 21.98 -53.43 -22.23
CA VAL A 441 23.26 -53.74 -22.88
C VAL A 441 24.17 -54.54 -21.94
N LEU A 442 24.29 -54.12 -20.67
CA LEU A 442 25.09 -54.83 -19.68
C LEU A 442 24.53 -56.23 -19.37
N LEU A 443 23.22 -56.39 -19.29
CA LEU A 443 22.58 -57.70 -19.07
C LEU A 443 22.93 -58.68 -20.20
N ARG A 444 22.91 -58.25 -21.46
CA ARG A 444 23.28 -59.11 -22.60
C ARG A 444 24.77 -59.43 -22.67
N GLN A 445 25.62 -58.54 -22.17
CA GLN A 445 27.07 -58.77 -22.08
C GLN A 445 27.48 -59.59 -20.84
N SER A 446 26.57 -59.72 -19.88
CA SER A 446 26.79 -60.45 -18.63
C SER A 446 26.48 -61.95 -18.75
N ALA A 447 26.90 -62.72 -17.74
CA ALA A 447 26.51 -64.13 -17.59
C ALA A 447 25.26 -64.29 -16.71
N VAL A 448 24.42 -63.25 -16.58
CA VAL A 448 23.19 -63.31 -15.78
C VAL A 448 22.22 -64.31 -16.41
N GLU A 449 21.80 -65.28 -15.62
CA GLU A 449 20.86 -66.32 -16.07
C GLU A 449 19.47 -65.71 -16.33
N ARG A 450 18.64 -66.34 -17.15
CA ARG A 450 17.22 -65.95 -17.33
C ARG A 450 16.98 -64.52 -17.86
N THR A 451 17.97 -63.88 -18.46
CA THR A 451 17.80 -62.58 -19.15
C THR A 451 16.73 -62.66 -20.24
N ASN A 452 16.61 -63.79 -20.94
CA ASN A 452 15.56 -64.00 -21.95
C ASN A 452 14.16 -64.05 -21.30
N ASP A 453 13.99 -64.74 -20.17
CA ASP A 453 12.72 -64.78 -19.43
C ASP A 453 12.31 -63.36 -18.99
N PHE A 454 13.26 -62.54 -18.56
CA PHE A 454 13.03 -61.15 -18.16
C PHE A 454 12.63 -60.26 -19.35
N GLU A 455 13.30 -60.43 -20.49
CA GLU A 455 12.93 -59.74 -21.74
C GLU A 455 11.51 -60.13 -22.20
N GLU A 456 11.15 -61.42 -22.11
CA GLU A 456 9.80 -61.91 -22.41
C GLU A 456 8.73 -61.33 -21.46
N GLU A 457 9.00 -61.25 -20.15
CA GLU A 457 8.10 -60.64 -19.16
C GLU A 457 7.84 -59.15 -19.48
N LEU A 458 8.86 -58.40 -19.93
CA LEU A 458 8.70 -57.00 -20.33
C LEU A 458 7.95 -56.81 -21.66
N TYR A 459 8.17 -57.69 -22.65
CA TYR A 459 7.37 -57.65 -23.88
C TYR A 459 5.90 -57.98 -23.64
N ALA A 460 5.61 -58.87 -22.68
CA ALA A 460 4.23 -59.17 -22.29
C ALA A 460 3.52 -57.91 -21.73
N ILE A 461 4.22 -57.09 -20.93
CA ILE A 461 3.70 -55.80 -20.46
C ILE A 461 3.41 -54.87 -21.65
N GLN A 462 4.35 -54.74 -22.60
CA GLN A 462 4.15 -53.92 -23.79
C GLN A 462 2.92 -54.35 -24.60
N GLU A 463 2.73 -55.66 -24.80
CA GLU A 463 1.61 -56.19 -25.57
C GLU A 463 0.28 -55.93 -24.85
N ASP A 464 0.23 -56.18 -23.54
CA ASP A 464 -0.95 -55.94 -22.72
C ASP A 464 -1.37 -54.46 -22.72
N TYR A 465 -0.42 -53.54 -22.53
CA TYR A 465 -0.69 -52.10 -22.62
C TYR A 465 -1.14 -51.65 -24.00
N THR A 466 -0.55 -52.24 -25.05
CA THR A 466 -0.95 -51.98 -26.44
C THR A 466 -2.37 -52.46 -26.71
N LYS A 467 -2.81 -53.58 -26.12
CA LYS A 467 -4.20 -54.08 -26.21
C LYS A 467 -5.18 -53.19 -25.44
N ARG A 468 -4.84 -52.76 -24.22
CA ARG A 468 -5.72 -51.96 -23.35
C ARG A 468 -5.96 -50.56 -23.88
N TYR A 469 -4.92 -49.87 -24.32
CA TYR A 469 -4.99 -48.45 -24.66
C TYR A 469 -4.83 -48.14 -26.16
N GLY A 470 -4.38 -49.13 -26.96
CA GLY A 470 -4.08 -48.98 -28.38
C GLY A 470 -2.65 -48.52 -28.64
N ALA A 471 -2.02 -49.03 -29.70
CA ALA A 471 -0.62 -48.72 -30.07
C ALA A 471 -0.34 -47.21 -30.27
N ALA A 472 -1.36 -46.44 -30.64
CA ALA A 472 -1.26 -45.00 -30.84
C ALA A 472 -1.39 -44.16 -29.55
N ALA A 473 -1.84 -44.74 -28.43
CA ALA A 473 -2.09 -43.98 -27.21
C ALA A 473 -0.81 -43.41 -26.61
N LEU A 474 0.23 -44.23 -26.41
CA LEU A 474 1.53 -43.78 -25.92
C LEU A 474 2.22 -42.86 -26.95
N GLN A 475 2.07 -43.16 -28.25
CA GLN A 475 2.63 -42.35 -29.33
C GLN A 475 2.05 -40.93 -29.39
N SER A 476 0.77 -40.76 -29.02
CA SER A 476 0.14 -39.44 -28.91
C SER A 476 0.83 -38.53 -27.88
N PHE A 477 1.45 -39.16 -26.88
CA PHE A 477 2.26 -38.52 -25.84
C PHE A 477 3.76 -38.49 -26.17
N GLY A 478 4.13 -39.04 -27.34
CA GLY A 478 5.50 -39.13 -27.87
C GLY A 478 6.32 -40.28 -27.28
N ILE A 479 5.68 -41.20 -26.56
CA ILE A 479 6.29 -42.42 -26.02
C ILE A 479 6.15 -43.51 -27.09
N LYS A 480 7.26 -44.13 -27.51
CA LYS A 480 7.22 -45.30 -28.41
C LYS A 480 7.82 -46.52 -27.72
N TRP A 481 7.33 -47.69 -28.05
CA TRP A 481 8.00 -48.93 -27.69
C TRP A 481 9.27 -49.12 -28.53
N ARG A 482 10.31 -49.70 -27.94
CA ARG A 482 11.50 -50.15 -28.64
C ARG A 482 11.90 -51.54 -28.16
N ASP A 483 12.79 -52.16 -28.92
CA ASP A 483 13.44 -53.40 -28.54
C ASP A 483 14.16 -53.24 -27.19
N PHE A 484 14.30 -54.33 -26.45
CA PHE A 484 14.90 -54.37 -25.12
C PHE A 484 16.25 -53.63 -25.04
N ASP A 485 17.14 -53.84 -26.02
CA ASP A 485 18.47 -53.22 -26.08
C ASP A 485 18.48 -51.70 -26.28
N GLN A 486 17.33 -51.13 -26.62
CA GLN A 486 17.19 -49.71 -26.98
C GLN A 486 16.44 -48.90 -25.92
N GLY A 487 16.19 -49.48 -24.74
CA GLY A 487 15.60 -48.76 -23.61
C GLY A 487 14.16 -49.12 -23.27
N LEU A 488 13.55 -50.13 -23.94
CA LEU A 488 12.13 -50.54 -23.89
C LEU A 488 11.13 -49.44 -24.31
N ILE A 489 11.38 -48.19 -23.93
CA ILE A 489 10.59 -47.01 -24.19
C ILE A 489 11.50 -45.92 -24.80
N ASP A 490 11.04 -45.32 -25.89
CA ASP A 490 11.68 -44.18 -26.55
C ASP A 490 10.96 -42.87 -26.26
N TYR A 491 11.75 -41.90 -25.82
CA TYR A 491 11.32 -40.54 -25.53
C TYR A 491 11.90 -39.49 -26.48
N SER A 492 12.69 -39.89 -27.49
CA SER A 492 13.45 -38.97 -28.34
C SER A 492 12.59 -38.00 -29.16
N GLU A 493 11.38 -38.41 -29.57
CA GLU A 493 10.43 -37.55 -30.31
C GLU A 493 9.55 -36.69 -29.40
N ALA A 494 9.48 -37.02 -28.12
CA ALA A 494 8.73 -36.29 -27.15
C ALA A 494 9.65 -35.25 -26.52
N THR A 495 9.76 -34.08 -27.16
CA THR A 495 10.43 -32.96 -26.50
C THR A 495 9.85 -32.78 -25.09
N ARG A 496 10.69 -32.43 -24.10
CA ARG A 496 10.27 -32.13 -22.71
C ARG A 496 8.95 -31.35 -22.64
N LYS A 497 8.76 -30.43 -23.59
CA LYS A 497 7.56 -29.63 -23.82
C LYS A 497 6.31 -30.44 -24.20
N LYS A 498 6.42 -31.46 -25.05
CA LYS A 498 5.32 -32.37 -25.44
C LYS A 498 4.91 -33.26 -24.27
N PHE A 499 5.84 -33.85 -23.51
CA PHE A 499 5.53 -34.58 -22.26
C PHE A 499 4.72 -33.71 -21.32
N THR A 500 5.29 -32.52 -21.06
CA THR A 500 4.83 -31.63 -20.02
C THR A 500 3.43 -31.18 -20.37
N LYS A 501 3.17 -30.84 -21.64
CA LYS A 501 1.84 -30.50 -22.15
C LYS A 501 0.86 -31.66 -22.09
N ALA A 502 1.28 -32.88 -22.41
CA ALA A 502 0.45 -34.06 -22.37
C ALA A 502 0.01 -34.38 -20.93
N LEU A 503 0.97 -34.43 -20.00
CA LEU A 503 0.75 -34.67 -18.58
C LEU A 503 -0.10 -33.55 -17.94
N GLN A 504 0.10 -32.31 -18.37
CA GLN A 504 -0.67 -31.15 -17.89
C GLN A 504 -2.13 -31.14 -18.38
N ARG A 505 -2.41 -31.68 -19.57
CA ARG A 505 -3.71 -31.56 -20.23
C ARG A 505 -4.57 -32.81 -20.15
N ASN A 506 -4.00 -33.97 -19.82
CA ASN A 506 -4.69 -35.24 -20.00
C ASN A 506 -4.49 -36.19 -18.81
N ASP A 507 -5.55 -36.40 -18.04
CA ASP A 507 -5.58 -37.37 -16.92
C ASP A 507 -5.35 -38.81 -17.42
N LYS A 508 -5.56 -39.06 -18.72
CA LYS A 508 -5.31 -40.36 -19.35
C LYS A 508 -3.83 -40.74 -19.33
N LEU A 509 -2.88 -39.80 -19.40
CA LEU A 509 -1.45 -40.12 -19.36
C LEU A 509 -1.01 -40.49 -17.93
N GLU A 510 -1.46 -39.75 -16.92
CA GLU A 510 -1.27 -40.11 -15.51
C GLU A 510 -1.84 -41.51 -15.22
N HIS A 511 -3.06 -41.76 -15.71
CA HIS A 511 -3.72 -43.05 -15.57
C HIS A 511 -2.96 -44.19 -16.26
N ILE A 512 -2.50 -44.02 -17.50
CA ILE A 512 -1.74 -45.06 -18.22
C ILE A 512 -0.39 -45.35 -17.51
N LEU A 513 0.30 -44.34 -17.01
CA LEU A 513 1.63 -44.52 -16.43
C LEU A 513 1.59 -45.03 -14.99
N VAL A 514 0.62 -44.59 -14.18
CA VAL A 514 0.60 -44.83 -12.72
C VAL A 514 -0.70 -45.52 -12.24
N GLY A 515 -1.64 -45.86 -13.12
CA GLY A 515 -2.81 -46.69 -12.78
C GLY A 515 -3.85 -46.03 -11.88
N LYS A 516 -3.80 -44.71 -11.67
CA LYS A 516 -4.68 -44.02 -10.72
C LYS A 516 -6.16 -44.21 -11.11
N ASN A 517 -6.92 -44.81 -10.19
CA ASN A 517 -8.38 -45.02 -10.18
C ASN A 517 -8.97 -46.31 -10.80
N ASP A 518 -8.18 -47.32 -11.18
CA ASP A 518 -8.72 -48.63 -11.60
C ASP A 518 -8.09 -49.82 -10.84
N ALA A 519 -8.66 -51.01 -10.99
CA ALA A 519 -8.17 -52.26 -10.38
C ALA A 519 -6.88 -52.81 -11.02
N ASP A 520 -6.31 -52.06 -11.97
CA ASP A 520 -5.18 -52.46 -12.81
C ASP A 520 -3.93 -51.62 -12.50
N ALA A 521 -2.80 -52.30 -12.29
CA ALA A 521 -1.49 -51.67 -12.00
C ALA A 521 -1.00 -50.81 -13.18
N GLY A 522 -0.40 -49.66 -12.90
CA GLY A 522 0.16 -48.73 -13.90
C GLY A 522 1.37 -49.27 -14.65
N LEU A 523 1.75 -48.65 -15.78
CA LEU A 523 2.84 -49.17 -16.62
C LEU A 523 4.16 -49.21 -15.85
N LEU A 524 4.43 -48.14 -15.10
CA LEU A 524 5.65 -47.98 -14.31
C LEU A 524 5.70 -49.00 -13.17
N GLU A 525 4.58 -49.22 -12.49
CA GLU A 525 4.43 -50.21 -11.43
C GLU A 525 4.68 -51.64 -11.94
N GLN A 526 4.13 -52.00 -13.10
CA GLN A 526 4.34 -53.33 -13.70
C GLN A 526 5.79 -53.55 -14.13
N ILE A 527 6.43 -52.55 -14.75
CA ILE A 527 7.86 -52.60 -15.09
C ILE A 527 8.71 -52.74 -13.81
N SER A 528 8.44 -51.93 -12.78
CA SER A 528 9.18 -51.96 -11.51
C SER A 528 9.08 -53.35 -10.85
N THR A 529 7.85 -53.87 -10.73
CA THR A 529 7.58 -55.21 -10.17
C THR A 529 8.34 -56.31 -10.91
N THR A 530 8.47 -56.19 -12.23
CA THR A 530 9.16 -57.17 -13.08
C THR A 530 10.67 -57.11 -12.88
N ILE A 531 11.23 -55.91 -12.78
CA ILE A 531 12.66 -55.69 -12.46
C ILE A 531 12.97 -56.22 -11.06
N GLU A 532 12.15 -55.92 -10.05
CA GLU A 532 12.32 -56.41 -8.69
C GLU A 532 12.30 -57.93 -8.62
N ALA A 533 11.30 -58.55 -9.25
CA ALA A 533 11.18 -60.01 -9.30
C ALA A 533 12.42 -60.63 -9.97
N PHE A 534 12.94 -60.02 -11.03
CA PHE A 534 14.16 -60.48 -11.69
C PHE A 534 15.39 -60.34 -10.80
N VAL A 535 15.64 -59.17 -10.21
CA VAL A 535 16.78 -58.92 -9.32
C VAL A 535 16.76 -59.89 -8.12
N ILE A 536 15.59 -60.12 -7.53
CA ILE A 536 15.41 -61.09 -6.42
C ILE A 536 15.68 -62.53 -6.88
N LYS A 537 15.18 -62.93 -8.06
CA LYS A 537 15.45 -64.27 -8.64
C LYS A 537 16.95 -64.46 -8.85
N GLN A 538 17.67 -63.46 -9.38
CA GLN A 538 19.12 -63.52 -9.58
C GLN A 538 19.89 -63.60 -8.26
N ALA A 539 19.49 -62.82 -7.25
CA ALA A 539 20.11 -62.85 -5.94
C ALA A 539 20.00 -64.24 -5.25
N ARG A 540 18.96 -65.02 -5.56
CA ARG A 540 18.72 -66.36 -5.02
C ARG A 540 19.43 -67.48 -5.79
N ALA A 541 19.75 -67.28 -7.07
CA ALA A 541 20.21 -68.34 -7.98
C ALA A 541 21.72 -68.68 -7.88
N GLY A 542 22.59 -67.77 -7.42
CA GLY A 542 24.01 -68.11 -7.23
C GLY A 542 24.85 -67.00 -6.62
N GLY A 543 25.82 -67.36 -5.76
CA GLY A 543 27.08 -66.68 -5.40
C GLY A 543 27.14 -65.17 -5.07
N HIS A 544 26.08 -64.41 -5.29
CA HIS A 544 26.02 -62.95 -5.27
C HIS A 544 25.32 -62.45 -4.01
N GLY A 545 25.46 -63.19 -2.90
CA GLY A 545 24.80 -62.91 -1.62
C GLY A 545 25.13 -61.56 -0.98
N GLN A 546 26.11 -60.81 -1.52
CA GLN A 546 26.37 -59.42 -1.13
C GLN A 546 25.52 -58.36 -1.87
N ILE A 547 24.76 -58.73 -2.91
CA ILE A 547 23.96 -57.77 -3.68
C ILE A 547 22.65 -57.39 -2.95
N VAL A 548 22.19 -58.21 -2.00
CA VAL A 548 20.94 -58.00 -1.26
C VAL A 548 21.06 -56.92 -0.16
N SER A 549 22.25 -56.46 0.21
CA SER A 549 22.39 -55.44 1.28
C SER A 549 22.03 -54.00 0.86
N LEU A 550 21.53 -53.80 -0.36
CA LEU A 550 21.08 -52.49 -0.87
C LEU A 550 19.55 -52.31 -0.81
N TYR A 551 18.80 -53.33 -0.36
CA TYR A 551 17.34 -53.28 -0.16
C TYR A 551 16.91 -53.27 1.33
N ALA A 552 17.83 -52.93 2.25
CA ALA A 552 17.55 -52.78 3.68
C ALA A 552 17.65 -51.31 4.12
#